data_AF-T0ZR33-F1
#
_entry.id   AF-T0ZR33-F1
#
_cell.length_a   1.000
_cell.length_b   1.000
_cell.length_c   1.000
_cell.angle_alpha   90.00
_cell.angle_beta   90.00
_cell.angle_gamma   90.00
#
_symmetry.space_group_name_H-M   'P 1'
#
loop_
_entity.id
_entity.type
_entity.pdbx_description
1 polymer ?
#
loop_
_entity_poly.entity_id
_entity_poly.type
_entity_poly.pdbx_seq_one_letter_code
_entity_poly.pdbx_strand_id
1 'polypeptide(L)'
;LFEPDRHDETLFFTNVFRYSGRRRLSEHAYQQTRRDLLEHSTALGRLLQPHGLQLDLDRLRERRRTFAAAGRERTAHARRMTTDLRGALNRLERLLERPERRANRRS
;
A
#
# COMPACT_ATOMS: atom_id res chain seq x y z
N LEU A 1 15.62 -25.48 -28.74
CA LEU A 1 14.41 -24.70 -29.07
C LEU A 1 13.23 -25.62 -28.77
N PHE A 2 12.49 -25.41 -27.68
CA PHE A 2 11.25 -26.16 -27.47
C PHE A 2 10.12 -25.28 -27.96
N GLU A 3 9.80 -25.45 -29.23
CA GLU A 3 8.68 -24.79 -29.89
C GLU A 3 7.41 -25.60 -29.58
N PRO A 4 6.37 -25.01 -28.99
CA PRO A 4 5.14 -25.73 -28.69
C PRO A 4 4.30 -25.93 -29.96
N ASP A 5 3.60 -27.06 -29.98
CA ASP A 5 2.76 -27.53 -31.08
C ASP A 5 1.60 -26.57 -31.40
N ARG A 6 1.29 -26.43 -32.68
CA ARG A 6 0.40 -25.40 -33.26
C ARG A 6 -1.08 -25.77 -33.18
N HIS A 7 -1.45 -26.71 -32.31
CA HIS A 7 -2.81 -27.21 -32.14
C HIS A 7 -3.40 -27.00 -30.75
N ASP A 8 -2.71 -26.25 -29.87
CA ASP A 8 -3.16 -26.01 -28.50
C ASP A 8 -3.55 -24.54 -28.21
N GLU A 9 -4.16 -23.89 -29.21
CA GLU A 9 -4.66 -22.51 -29.08
C GLU A 9 -5.77 -22.41 -27.99
N THR A 10 -6.48 -23.50 -27.72
CA THR A 10 -7.58 -23.54 -26.74
C THR A 10 -7.11 -23.51 -25.27
N LEU A 11 -5.93 -24.07 -24.97
CA LEU A 11 -5.33 -24.00 -23.62
C LEU A 11 -4.54 -22.70 -23.39
N PHE A 12 -4.08 -22.04 -24.46
CA PHE A 12 -3.34 -20.78 -24.37
C PHE A 12 -4.20 -19.63 -23.85
N PHE A 13 -5.47 -19.52 -24.30
CA PHE A 13 -6.36 -18.45 -23.85
C PHE A 13 -7.05 -18.71 -22.50
N THR A 14 -7.14 -19.96 -22.07
CA THR A 14 -7.81 -20.30 -20.81
C THR A 14 -6.92 -20.03 -19.58
N ASN A 15 -5.59 -19.97 -19.75
CA ASN A 15 -4.66 -20.08 -18.62
C ASN A 15 -3.64 -18.94 -18.44
N VAL A 16 -3.72 -17.86 -19.23
CA VAL A 16 -2.96 -16.61 -18.95
C VAL A 16 -3.48 -15.91 -17.69
N PHE A 17 -4.68 -16.28 -17.22
CA PHE A 17 -5.34 -15.72 -16.03
C PHE A 17 -5.22 -16.57 -14.76
N ARG A 18 -4.48 -17.69 -14.74
CA ARG A 18 -4.21 -18.38 -13.47
C ARG A 18 -3.44 -17.46 -12.52
N TYR A 19 -3.72 -17.62 -11.22
CA TYR A 19 -3.18 -16.80 -10.13
C TYR A 19 -1.64 -16.64 -10.19
N SER A 20 -0.92 -17.66 -10.64
CA SER A 20 0.53 -17.62 -10.86
C SER A 20 0.97 -16.63 -11.94
N GLY A 21 0.21 -16.50 -13.04
CA GLY A 21 0.46 -15.54 -14.11
C GLY A 21 0.23 -14.10 -13.66
N ARG A 22 -0.90 -13.84 -12.98
CA ARG A 22 -1.19 -12.51 -12.41
C ARG A 22 -0.15 -12.09 -11.38
N ARG A 23 0.25 -13.01 -10.49
CA ARG A 23 1.27 -12.73 -9.48
C ARG A 23 2.61 -12.37 -10.10
N ARG A 24 3.05 -13.09 -11.15
CA ARG A 24 4.31 -12.78 -11.86
C ARG A 24 4.22 -11.43 -12.58
N LEU A 25 3.11 -11.14 -13.26
CA LEU A 25 2.91 -9.87 -13.95
C LEU A 25 2.89 -8.69 -12.97
N SER A 26 2.12 -8.80 -11.87
CA SER A 26 2.07 -7.75 -10.84
C SER A 26 3.41 -7.56 -10.15
N GLU A 27 4.15 -8.64 -9.89
CA GLU A 27 5.52 -8.54 -9.35
C GLU A 27 6.45 -7.81 -10.32
N HIS A 28 6.42 -8.17 -11.61
CA HIS A 28 7.22 -7.50 -12.63
C HIS A 28 6.89 -6.01 -12.72
N ALA A 29 5.60 -5.67 -12.84
CA ALA A 29 5.15 -4.27 -12.88
C ALA A 29 5.56 -3.50 -11.62
N TYR A 30 5.42 -4.12 -10.44
CA TYR A 30 5.86 -3.54 -9.18
C TYR A 30 7.36 -3.24 -9.16
N GLN A 31 8.21 -4.19 -9.60
CA GLN A 31 9.65 -3.96 -9.65
C GLN A 31 10.04 -2.89 -10.67
N GLN A 32 9.36 -2.86 -11.83
CA GLN A 32 9.57 -1.81 -12.83
C GLN A 32 9.22 -0.43 -12.26
N THR A 33 8.04 -0.26 -11.68
CA THR A 33 7.64 1.01 -11.06
C THR A 33 8.62 1.45 -9.97
N ARG A 34 9.16 0.53 -9.16
CA ARG A 34 10.17 0.88 -8.15
C ARG A 34 11.45 1.42 -8.77
N ARG A 35 11.91 0.81 -9.86
CA ARG A 35 13.08 1.28 -10.60
C ARG A 35 12.83 2.66 -11.19
N ASP A 36 11.70 2.84 -11.86
CA ASP A 36 11.33 4.11 -12.47
C ASP A 36 11.24 5.23 -11.42
N LEU A 37 10.62 4.95 -10.26
CA LEU A 37 10.54 5.90 -9.15
C LEU A 37 11.92 6.26 -8.58
N LEU A 38 12.83 5.29 -8.51
CA LEU A 38 14.19 5.51 -8.01
C LEU A 38 15.02 6.34 -8.99
N GLU A 39 14.93 6.03 -10.29
CA GLU A 39 15.59 6.76 -11.37
C GLU A 39 15.15 8.22 -11.42
N HIS A 40 13.85 8.47 -11.28
CA HIS A 40 13.28 9.81 -11.32
C HIS A 40 13.16 10.47 -9.94
N SER A 41 13.78 9.90 -8.90
CA SER A 41 13.58 10.31 -7.50
C SER A 41 13.87 11.79 -7.24
N THR A 42 14.90 12.36 -7.87
CA THR A 42 15.23 13.78 -7.74
C THR A 42 14.13 14.68 -8.32
N ALA A 43 13.64 14.36 -9.52
CA ALA A 43 12.61 15.15 -10.19
C ALA A 43 11.27 15.04 -9.44
N LEU A 44 10.88 13.83 -9.07
CA LEU A 44 9.68 13.56 -8.27
C LEU A 44 9.77 14.21 -6.89
N GLY A 45 10.94 14.19 -6.25
CA GLY A 45 11.16 14.86 -4.96
C GLY A 45 10.86 16.35 -5.02
N ARG A 46 11.32 17.05 -6.06
CA ARG A 46 11.03 18.48 -6.26
C ARG A 46 9.55 18.76 -6.49
N LEU A 47 8.84 17.87 -7.17
CA LEU A 47 7.40 17.99 -7.41
C LEU A 47 6.57 17.70 -6.14
N LEU A 48 7.02 16.77 -5.30
CA LEU A 48 6.31 16.34 -4.10
C LEU A 48 6.57 17.25 -2.89
N GLN A 49 7.76 17.87 -2.81
CA GLN A 49 8.16 18.70 -1.68
C GLN A 49 7.20 19.85 -1.36
N PRO A 50 6.65 20.62 -2.33
CA PRO A 50 5.68 21.68 -2.04
C PRO A 50 4.40 21.19 -1.35
N HIS A 51 4.10 19.90 -1.47
CA HIS A 51 2.93 19.27 -0.84
C HIS A 51 3.28 18.55 0.49
N GLY A 52 4.51 18.71 0.99
CA GLY A 52 4.98 18.03 2.20
C GLY A 52 5.14 16.51 2.02
N LEU A 53 5.18 16.04 0.77
CA LEU A 53 5.34 14.63 0.43
C LEU A 53 6.80 14.33 0.06
N GLN A 54 7.26 13.13 0.40
CA GLN A 54 8.60 12.65 0.08
C GLN A 54 8.54 11.19 -0.36
N LEU A 55 9.43 10.81 -1.29
CA LEU A 55 9.62 9.41 -1.63
C LEU A 55 10.40 8.71 -0.53
N ASP A 56 9.89 7.56 -0.10
CA ASP A 56 10.56 6.66 0.84
C ASP A 56 11.66 5.88 0.10
N LEU A 57 12.83 6.51 -0.04
CA LEU A 57 13.94 5.97 -0.82
C LEU A 57 14.50 4.67 -0.24
N ASP A 58 14.42 4.48 1.08
CA ASP A 58 14.87 3.25 1.74
C ASP A 58 14.04 2.06 1.29
N ARG A 59 12.71 2.23 1.25
CA ARG A 59 11.81 1.21 0.68
C ARG A 59 11.98 1.00 -0.82
N LEU A 60 12.31 2.05 -1.58
CA LEU A 60 12.58 1.92 -3.01
C LEU A 60 13.91 1.19 -3.30
N ARG A 61 14.90 1.27 -2.41
CA ARG A 61 16.20 0.59 -2.56
C ARG A 61 16.23 -0.83 -2.00
N GLU A 62 15.26 -1.21 -1.18
CA GLU A 62 15.22 -2.54 -0.56
C GLU A 62 15.11 -3.68 -1.60
N ARG A 63 16.20 -4.42 -1.83
CA ARG A 63 16.26 -5.42 -2.92
C ARG A 63 15.35 -6.63 -2.73
N ARG A 64 14.96 -6.95 -1.49
CA ARG A 64 14.15 -8.15 -1.16
C ARG A 64 12.64 -7.88 -1.16
N ARG A 65 12.22 -6.65 -1.46
CA ARG A 65 10.83 -6.24 -1.36
C ARG A 65 10.00 -6.80 -2.52
N THR A 66 8.87 -7.43 -2.23
CA THR A 66 7.96 -8.05 -3.22
C THR A 66 6.59 -7.37 -3.19
N PHE A 67 5.84 -7.47 -4.29
CA PHE A 67 4.48 -6.91 -4.40
C PHE A 67 3.54 -7.47 -3.33
N ALA A 68 3.62 -8.78 -3.08
CA ALA A 68 2.79 -9.43 -2.07
C ALA A 68 3.09 -8.95 -0.65
N ALA A 69 4.37 -8.73 -0.31
CA ALA A 69 4.76 -8.19 0.99
C ALA A 69 4.26 -6.74 1.16
N ALA A 70 4.47 -5.90 0.16
CA ALA A 70 3.99 -4.52 0.16
C ALA A 70 2.46 -4.43 0.29
N GLY A 71 1.71 -5.33 -0.37
CA GLY A 71 0.25 -5.41 -0.24
C GLY A 71 -0.21 -5.78 1.17
N ARG A 72 0.49 -6.71 1.84
CA ARG A 72 0.21 -7.08 3.23
C ARG A 72 0.50 -5.93 4.19
N GLU A 73 1.65 -5.26 4.02
CA GLU A 73 2.03 -4.09 4.83
C GLU A 73 0.99 -2.97 4.70
N ARG A 74 0.55 -2.66 3.47
CA ARG A 74 -0.48 -1.64 3.23
C ARG A 74 -1.78 -1.97 3.97
N THR A 75 -2.24 -3.22 3.89
CA THR A 75 -3.44 -3.68 4.59
C THR A 75 -3.28 -3.58 6.11
N ALA A 76 -2.12 -3.97 6.64
CA ALA A 76 -1.82 -3.89 8.06
C ALA A 76 -1.79 -2.43 8.55
N HIS A 77 -1.19 -1.53 7.76
CA HIS A 77 -1.13 -0.11 8.07
C HIS A 77 -2.52 0.53 8.09
N ALA A 78 -3.34 0.27 7.07
CA ALA A 78 -4.72 0.78 7.01
C ALA A 78 -5.54 0.34 8.24
N ARG A 79 -5.40 -0.93 8.66
CA ARG A 79 -6.05 -1.44 9.88
C ARG A 79 -5.58 -0.72 11.14
N ARG A 80 -4.28 -0.47 11.28
CA ARG A 80 -3.74 0.28 12.42
C ARG A 80 -4.29 1.71 12.46
N MET A 81 -4.27 2.42 11.34
CA MET A 81 -4.85 3.78 11.25
C MET A 81 -6.32 3.80 11.66
N THR A 82 -7.13 2.83 11.23
CA THR A 82 -8.54 2.76 11.65
C THR A 82 -8.71 2.50 13.15
N THR A 83 -7.84 1.67 13.74
CA THR A 83 -7.84 1.43 15.19
C THR A 83 -7.40 2.67 15.96
N ASP A 84 -6.35 3.34 15.51
CA ASP A 84 -5.80 4.54 16.15
C ASP A 84 -6.81 5.69 16.11
N LEU A 85 -7.45 5.92 14.95
CA LEU A 85 -8.51 6.92 14.81
C LEU A 85 -9.68 6.62 15.75
N ARG A 86 -10.15 5.37 15.79
CA ARG A 86 -11.22 4.97 16.72
C ARG A 86 -10.81 5.20 18.17
N GLY A 87 -9.58 4.86 18.54
CA GLY A 87 -9.04 5.11 19.87
C GLY A 87 -8.99 6.60 20.23
N ALA A 88 -8.57 7.44 19.28
CA ALA A 88 -8.53 8.89 19.44
C ALA A 88 -9.94 9.49 19.60
N LEU A 89 -10.89 9.09 18.75
CA LEU A 89 -12.29 9.52 18.84
C LEU A 89 -12.90 9.12 20.19
N ASN A 90 -12.75 7.88 20.62
CA ASN A 90 -13.24 7.42 21.92
C ASN A 90 -12.59 8.19 23.09
N ARG A 91 -11.32 8.61 22.94
CA ARG A 91 -10.63 9.44 23.95
C ARG A 91 -11.22 10.84 24.00
N LEU A 92 -11.52 11.44 22.85
CA LEU A 92 -12.17 12.74 22.77
C LEU A 92 -13.58 12.69 23.37
N GLU A 93 -14.38 11.68 23.03
CA GLU A 93 -15.71 11.46 23.62
C GLU A 93 -15.64 11.39 25.16
N ARG A 94 -14.74 10.57 25.73
CA ARG A 94 -14.58 10.50 27.20
C ARG A 94 -14.14 11.82 27.84
N LEU A 95 -13.36 12.64 27.12
CA LEU A 95 -12.94 13.95 27.62
C LEU A 95 -14.06 14.97 27.55
N LEU A 96 -14.95 14.87 26.55
CA LEU A 96 -16.14 15.69 26.38
C LEU A 96 -17.31 15.28 27.27
N GLU A 97 -17.36 14.03 27.76
CA GLU A 97 -18.36 13.58 28.75
C GLU A 97 -17.98 13.94 30.20
N ARG A 98 -16.68 14.16 30.47
CA ARG A 98 -16.16 14.59 31.78
C ARG A 98 -16.47 16.04 32.24
N PRO A 99 -16.73 17.05 31.39
CA PRO A 99 -17.04 18.43 31.82
C PRO A 99 -18.45 18.57 32.39
N GLU A 100 -19.43 17.80 31.89
CA GLU A 100 -20.85 17.91 32.26
C GLU A 100 -21.12 17.55 33.74
N ARG A 101 -20.29 16.69 34.36
CA ARG A 101 -20.48 16.28 35.76
C ARG A 101 -19.98 17.29 36.81
N ARG A 102 -19.26 18.35 36.41
CA ARG A 102 -18.83 19.43 37.33
C ARG A 102 -19.76 20.65 37.31
N ALA A 103 -20.52 20.86 36.24
CA ALA A 103 -21.51 21.94 36.17
C ALA A 103 -22.79 21.62 36.95
N ASN A 104 -23.19 20.35 37.05
CA ASN A 104 -24.47 19.93 37.64
C ASN A 104 -24.42 19.60 39.17
N ARG A 105 -23.41 20.10 39.90
CA ARG A 105 -23.28 19.94 41.37
C ARG A 105 -23.26 21.26 42.15
N ARG A 106 -23.56 22.37 41.47
CA ARG A 106 -23.74 23.70 42.07
C ARG A 106 -25.08 24.26 41.59
N SER A 107 -26.17 23.66 42.06
CA SER A 107 -27.48 24.31 42.09
C SER A 107 -28.26 23.81 43.29
#